data_AF-A0A9E3VYZ6-F1
#
_entry.id   AF-A0A9E3VYZ6-F1
#
_cell.length_a   1.000
_cell.length_b   1.000
_cell.length_c   1.000
_cell.angle_alpha   90.00
_cell.angle_beta   90.00
_cell.angle_gamma   90.00
#
_symmetry.space_group_name_H-M   'P 1'
#
loop_
_entity.id
_entity.type
_entity.pdbx_description
1 polymer ?
#
loop_
_entity_poly.entity_id
_entity_poly.type
_entity_poly.pdbx_seq_one_letter_code
_entity_poly.pdbx_strand_id
1 'polypeptide(L)'
;MRRTAFWFVIGLAVLGLSVGLVTAQSTGAEILVNRDGVNVRLFPAIGAEVLGFVEAGWRAPATGRSPDNQWIRIDFNGEEGWIGFPTINLFGDINALPVADPRSIPYGGFESPRSGLSSASGPVSGKLVDSGLRVRGGPSRAYPVLANAPRYTIFPLLGRTANNAWVQVNFEGTLGWVAIRYVQILNNASILDLPIDGIVADQAPLSEATATDYQATLRFLLDRVDLAQPSLDAIRGIWTTIALGSRSHCGPFPARPTNYNIPNPLLAAYYPTLNPIQGLFNDAMTNVRLSIDLWLEVCRAPQPDQGVVGQATVTGALEAVNLAGQQFDELRRRINELLPPALELGPDKCLFTFQGASDVLPVVPIGEIIRDTFDPSTPVVGYCFDVNAGQSMRFEFLQVSGNATPRVTVTPFDNPTAFIANGLAVTGEKYLSVGPIIITTPGRHLLIVSHEDDFLNTLLTSDFAVLISDVTGASLTGPTLFIDPNTGQPTKGVPQVNPIVTPLPGVPTPVITCPSITLTCDFLVTCEFAQACFAAGNASLDDDGDGVPCENLCTGG
;
A
#
# COMPACT_ATOMS: atom_id res chain seq x y z
N MET A 1 -46.64 57.82 54.14
CA MET A 1 -46.98 57.10 55.39
C MET A 1 -47.11 55.62 55.07
N ARG A 2 -46.32 54.75 55.75
CA ARG A 2 -46.57 53.32 56.14
C ARG A 2 -47.32 52.42 55.12
N ARG A 3 -46.86 51.23 54.70
CA ARG A 3 -46.14 50.16 55.41
C ARG A 3 -45.72 49.02 54.45
N THR A 4 -44.68 48.32 54.86
CA THR A 4 -44.09 47.03 54.45
C THR A 4 -45.02 45.81 54.33
N ALA A 5 -44.70 44.86 53.43
CA ALA A 5 -44.58 43.39 53.63
C ALA A 5 -44.37 42.67 52.26
N PHE A 6 -43.18 42.09 51.98
CA PHE A 6 -42.79 40.67 52.12
C PHE A 6 -43.41 39.71 51.08
N TRP A 7 -42.60 39.07 50.22
CA TRP A 7 -42.46 37.60 50.04
C TRP A 7 -41.55 37.23 48.83
N PHE A 8 -40.46 36.52 49.14
CA PHE A 8 -39.79 35.40 48.43
C PHE A 8 -39.10 35.54 47.05
N VAL A 9 -37.75 35.58 47.12
CA VAL A 9 -36.73 34.68 46.51
C VAL A 9 -37.15 33.80 45.31
N ILE A 10 -36.29 33.84 44.28
CA ILE A 10 -36.05 32.92 43.14
C ILE A 10 -36.37 33.61 41.79
N GLY A 11 -35.33 34.12 41.14
CA GLY A 11 -35.42 34.75 39.82
C GLY A 11 -34.04 35.11 39.26
N LEU A 12 -33.13 34.14 39.24
CA LEU A 12 -31.86 34.26 38.50
C LEU A 12 -31.66 32.95 37.72
N ALA A 13 -31.27 33.10 36.44
CA ALA A 13 -30.90 32.06 35.48
C ALA A 13 -32.04 31.38 34.68
N VAL A 14 -32.50 32.07 33.63
CA VAL A 14 -32.85 31.41 32.34
C VAL A 14 -32.30 32.29 31.21
N LEU A 15 -30.99 32.21 30.98
CA LEU A 15 -30.39 32.57 29.70
C LEU A 15 -30.34 31.26 28.91
N GLY A 16 -31.26 31.10 27.96
CA GLY A 16 -31.41 29.87 27.19
C GLY A 16 -30.16 29.60 26.33
N LEU A 17 -29.39 28.58 26.72
CA LEU A 17 -28.47 27.90 25.83
C LEU A 17 -29.27 27.23 24.70
N SER A 18 -29.14 27.74 23.48
CA SER A 18 -29.47 27.00 22.28
C SER A 18 -28.34 26.00 22.00
N VAL A 19 -28.40 24.83 22.62
CA VAL A 19 -27.60 23.67 22.21
C VAL A 19 -28.23 23.13 20.93
N GLY A 20 -27.56 23.35 19.80
CA GLY A 20 -27.89 22.68 18.55
C GLY A 20 -27.57 21.21 18.68
N LEU A 21 -28.58 20.38 18.95
CA LEU A 21 -28.48 18.94 18.80
C LEU A 21 -28.42 18.65 17.29
N VAL A 22 -27.24 18.30 16.79
CA VAL A 22 -27.10 17.68 15.47
C VAL A 22 -27.55 16.23 15.62
N THR A 23 -28.77 15.92 15.21
CA THR A 23 -29.19 14.54 15.03
C THR A 23 -28.60 14.05 13.71
N ALA A 24 -27.86 12.93 13.75
CA ALA A 24 -27.61 12.15 12.54
C ALA A 24 -28.98 11.79 11.96
N GLN A 25 -29.33 12.38 10.82
CA GLN A 25 -30.62 12.13 10.18
C GLN A 25 -30.58 10.71 9.60
N SER A 26 -31.00 9.74 10.41
CA SER A 26 -31.47 8.46 9.90
C SER A 26 -32.58 8.79 8.90
N THR A 27 -32.32 8.52 7.62
CA THR A 27 -33.32 8.65 6.55
C THR A 27 -34.51 7.71 6.74
N GLY A 28 -34.46 6.84 7.77
CA GLY A 28 -35.41 5.77 8.01
C GLY A 28 -35.22 4.57 7.09
N ALA A 29 -34.23 4.61 6.19
CA ALA A 29 -33.98 3.53 5.25
C ALA A 29 -33.18 2.39 5.87
N GLU A 30 -33.60 1.14 5.66
CA GLU A 30 -32.98 -0.07 6.19
C GLU A 30 -32.75 -1.08 5.05
N ILE A 31 -31.63 -1.79 5.08
CA ILE A 31 -31.37 -2.90 4.17
C ILE A 31 -31.64 -4.24 4.85
N LEU A 32 -32.04 -5.22 4.05
CA LEU A 32 -32.14 -6.63 4.42
C LEU A 32 -31.40 -7.47 3.38
N VAL A 33 -30.36 -8.17 3.81
CA VAL A 33 -29.56 -9.04 2.94
C VAL A 33 -30.41 -10.23 2.49
N ASN A 34 -30.43 -10.48 1.17
CA ASN A 34 -31.35 -11.43 0.54
C ASN A 34 -30.75 -12.80 0.20
N ARG A 35 -29.46 -13.00 0.49
CA ARG A 35 -28.72 -14.25 0.22
C ARG A 35 -27.51 -14.37 1.14
N ASP A 36 -26.99 -15.58 1.27
CA ASP A 36 -25.82 -15.88 2.10
C ASP A 36 -24.49 -15.44 1.44
N GLY A 37 -23.47 -15.24 2.25
CA GLY A 37 -22.10 -14.94 1.83
C GLY A 37 -21.94 -13.61 1.06
N VAL A 38 -22.71 -12.58 1.40
CA VAL A 38 -22.66 -11.29 0.70
C VAL A 38 -21.47 -10.46 1.19
N ASN A 39 -20.57 -10.11 0.26
CA ASN A 39 -19.41 -9.28 0.55
C ASN A 39 -19.81 -7.85 0.94
N VAL A 40 -19.28 -7.39 2.06
CA VAL A 40 -19.21 -5.97 2.45
C VAL A 40 -17.86 -5.43 2.01
N ARG A 41 -17.86 -4.33 1.25
CA ARG A 41 -16.64 -3.80 0.61
C ARG A 41 -16.25 -2.43 1.13
N LEU A 42 -14.98 -2.11 0.99
CA LEU A 42 -14.39 -0.84 1.45
C LEU A 42 -14.95 0.40 0.71
N PHE A 43 -15.30 0.26 -0.57
CA PHE A 43 -15.87 1.33 -1.41
C PHE A 43 -16.77 0.72 -2.51
N PRO A 44 -17.64 1.49 -3.20
CA PRO A 44 -18.69 0.94 -4.07
C PRO A 44 -18.15 0.45 -5.43
N ALA A 45 -17.46 -0.69 -5.42
CA ALA A 45 -16.96 -1.38 -6.61
C ALA A 45 -16.80 -2.89 -6.39
N ILE A 46 -17.05 -3.69 -7.43
CA ILE A 46 -16.94 -5.17 -7.37
C ILE A 46 -15.49 -5.65 -7.16
N GLY A 47 -14.49 -4.84 -7.53
CA GLY A 47 -13.07 -5.09 -7.25
C GLY A 47 -12.55 -4.47 -5.96
N ALA A 48 -13.40 -3.79 -5.17
CA ALA A 48 -12.97 -3.20 -3.92
C ALA A 48 -12.65 -4.27 -2.88
N GLU A 49 -11.67 -3.98 -2.02
CA GLU A 49 -11.29 -4.81 -0.88
C GLU A 49 -12.54 -5.24 -0.08
N VAL A 50 -12.61 -6.52 0.27
CA VAL A 50 -13.69 -7.10 1.05
C VAL A 50 -13.37 -6.92 2.53
N LEU A 51 -14.20 -6.16 3.24
CA LEU A 51 -14.11 -5.96 4.69
C LEU A 51 -14.60 -7.19 5.47
N GLY A 52 -15.54 -7.92 4.89
CA GLY A 52 -16.15 -9.11 5.47
C GLY A 52 -17.35 -9.58 4.66
N PHE A 53 -18.13 -10.48 5.24
CA PHE A 53 -19.36 -11.00 4.64
C PHE A 53 -20.51 -10.99 5.64
N VAL A 54 -21.73 -10.96 5.12
CA VAL A 54 -22.98 -11.01 5.87
C VAL A 54 -23.92 -12.04 5.24
N GLU A 55 -24.76 -12.66 6.08
CA GLU A 55 -25.66 -13.74 5.68
C GLU A 55 -27.07 -13.24 5.37
N ALA A 56 -27.90 -14.09 4.75
CA ALA A 56 -29.30 -13.78 4.49
C ALA A 56 -30.02 -13.45 5.80
N GLY A 57 -30.88 -12.43 5.76
CA GLY A 57 -31.60 -11.95 6.94
C GLY A 57 -30.87 -10.89 7.76
N TRP A 58 -29.58 -10.64 7.50
CA TRP A 58 -28.84 -9.56 8.14
C TRP A 58 -29.42 -8.19 7.77
N ARG A 59 -29.52 -7.29 8.74
CA ARG A 59 -30.12 -5.96 8.60
C ARG A 59 -29.17 -4.87 9.06
N ALA A 60 -29.24 -3.72 8.39
CA ALA A 60 -28.57 -2.51 8.85
C ALA A 60 -29.26 -1.24 8.32
N PRO A 61 -29.15 -0.11 9.04
CA PRO A 61 -29.51 1.19 8.49
C PRO A 61 -28.70 1.52 7.23
N ALA A 62 -29.37 2.02 6.20
CA ALA A 62 -28.72 2.60 5.04
C ALA A 62 -28.29 4.03 5.35
N THR A 63 -26.99 4.33 5.24
CA THR A 63 -26.43 5.64 5.61
C THR A 63 -26.02 6.48 4.40
N GLY A 64 -26.09 5.91 3.19
CA GLY A 64 -25.75 6.59 1.95
C GLY A 64 -25.87 5.68 0.74
N ARG A 65 -25.64 6.25 -0.44
CA ARG A 65 -25.68 5.53 -1.72
C ARG A 65 -24.54 5.94 -2.64
N SER A 66 -24.22 5.08 -3.59
CA SER A 66 -23.35 5.44 -4.70
C SER A 66 -24.12 6.35 -5.68
N PRO A 67 -23.44 7.20 -6.47
CA PRO A 67 -24.10 8.08 -7.43
C PRO A 67 -25.01 7.37 -8.43
N ASP A 68 -24.70 6.11 -8.74
CA ASP A 68 -25.42 5.24 -9.67
C ASP A 68 -26.44 4.31 -9.03
N ASN A 69 -26.69 4.46 -7.72
CA ASN A 69 -27.63 3.65 -6.93
C ASN A 69 -27.30 2.14 -6.93
N GLN A 70 -26.10 1.74 -7.35
CA GLN A 70 -25.72 0.32 -7.39
C GLN A 70 -25.19 -0.21 -6.06
N TRP A 71 -24.89 0.69 -5.12
CA TRP A 71 -24.35 0.32 -3.81
C TRP A 71 -24.99 1.15 -2.71
N ILE A 72 -25.20 0.50 -1.56
CA ILE A 72 -25.66 1.13 -0.33
C ILE A 72 -24.53 1.16 0.67
N ARG A 73 -24.32 2.31 1.30
CA ARG A 73 -23.40 2.49 2.42
C ARG A 73 -24.10 2.09 3.71
N ILE A 74 -23.39 1.36 4.55
CA ILE A 74 -23.80 0.92 5.87
C ILE A 74 -22.69 1.23 6.88
N ASP A 75 -23.06 1.24 8.16
CA ASP A 75 -22.08 1.02 9.23
C ASP A 75 -21.80 -0.48 9.35
N PHE A 76 -20.55 -0.88 9.18
CA PHE A 76 -20.08 -2.26 9.31
C PHE A 76 -18.99 -2.32 10.38
N ASN A 77 -19.37 -2.77 11.58
CA ASN A 77 -18.49 -2.82 12.74
C ASN A 77 -17.86 -1.44 13.09
N GLY A 78 -18.61 -0.36 12.91
CA GLY A 78 -18.17 1.00 13.17
C GLY A 78 -17.30 1.64 12.07
N GLU A 79 -17.07 0.94 10.96
CA GLU A 79 -16.45 1.50 9.76
C GLU A 79 -17.47 1.60 8.61
N GLU A 80 -17.23 2.47 7.64
CA GLU A 80 -18.09 2.56 6.46
C GLU A 80 -17.90 1.34 5.55
N GLY A 81 -18.98 0.58 5.34
CA GLY A 81 -19.03 -0.55 4.43
C GLY A 81 -20.00 -0.34 3.28
N TRP A 82 -19.75 -1.00 2.16
CA TRP A 82 -20.57 -0.91 0.95
C TRP A 82 -21.07 -2.28 0.52
N ILE A 83 -22.40 -2.40 0.37
CA ILE A 83 -23.07 -3.62 -0.10
C ILE A 83 -23.74 -3.34 -1.45
N GLY A 84 -23.62 -4.29 -2.37
CA GLY A 84 -24.23 -4.19 -3.69
C GLY A 84 -25.76 -4.24 -3.61
N PHE A 85 -26.43 -3.34 -4.32
CA PHE A 85 -27.89 -3.28 -4.36
C PHE A 85 -28.58 -4.61 -4.76
N PRO A 86 -28.04 -5.43 -5.72
CA PRO A 86 -28.68 -6.69 -6.11
C PRO A 86 -28.78 -7.75 -4.99
N THR A 87 -28.00 -7.63 -3.92
CA THR A 87 -27.91 -8.61 -2.84
C THR A 87 -28.71 -8.21 -1.59
N ILE A 88 -29.53 -7.16 -1.69
CA ILE A 88 -30.34 -6.64 -0.59
C ILE A 88 -31.78 -6.38 -1.04
N ASN A 89 -32.68 -6.27 -0.06
CA ASN A 89 -33.94 -5.57 -0.17
C ASN A 89 -33.78 -4.25 0.60
N LEU A 90 -34.11 -3.11 -0.02
CA LEU A 90 -34.10 -1.80 0.63
C LEU A 90 -35.52 -1.43 1.07
N PHE A 91 -35.69 -1.08 2.33
CA PHE A 91 -36.91 -0.50 2.88
C PHE A 91 -36.72 1.01 3.01
N GLY A 92 -37.52 1.81 2.32
CA GLY A 92 -37.40 3.27 2.26
C GLY A 92 -37.12 3.79 0.86
N ASP A 93 -37.01 5.12 0.70
CA ASP A 93 -36.66 5.75 -0.57
C ASP A 93 -35.14 5.87 -0.70
N ILE A 94 -34.57 5.23 -1.72
CA ILE A 94 -33.14 5.34 -2.03
C ILE A 94 -32.73 6.78 -2.34
N ASN A 95 -33.61 7.59 -2.93
CA ASN A 95 -33.26 8.96 -3.31
C ASN A 95 -33.15 9.89 -2.11
N ALA A 96 -33.72 9.51 -0.96
CA ALA A 96 -33.53 10.20 0.30
C ALA A 96 -32.13 9.95 0.91
N LEU A 97 -31.39 8.93 0.46
CA LEU A 97 -30.03 8.68 0.92
C LEU A 97 -29.03 9.65 0.29
N PRO A 98 -28.08 10.19 1.07
CA PRO A 98 -27.03 11.06 0.54
C PRO A 98 -26.10 10.27 -0.38
N VAL A 99 -25.65 10.91 -1.47
CA VAL A 99 -24.58 10.39 -2.32
C VAL A 99 -23.26 10.59 -1.58
N ALA A 100 -22.55 9.51 -1.28
CA ALA A 100 -21.44 9.56 -0.33
C ALA A 100 -20.24 8.66 -0.70
N ASP A 101 -19.91 8.56 -1.99
CA ASP A 101 -18.79 7.75 -2.46
C ASP A 101 -17.45 8.27 -1.90
N PRO A 102 -16.76 7.50 -1.02
CA PRO A 102 -15.58 7.97 -0.29
C PRO A 102 -14.38 8.24 -1.21
N ARG A 103 -14.41 7.73 -2.45
CA ARG A 103 -13.36 7.96 -3.45
C ARG A 103 -13.34 9.39 -3.98
N SER A 104 -14.45 10.12 -3.81
CA SER A 104 -14.68 11.40 -4.48
C SER A 104 -15.44 12.43 -3.64
N ILE A 105 -15.99 12.05 -2.50
CA ILE A 105 -16.76 12.93 -1.63
C ILE A 105 -16.11 12.88 -0.25
N PRO A 106 -15.70 14.02 0.34
CA PRO A 106 -15.12 14.03 1.67
C PRO A 106 -16.15 13.57 2.70
N TYR A 107 -15.67 13.08 3.84
CA TYR A 107 -16.55 12.73 4.95
C TYR A 107 -17.40 13.95 5.36
N GLY A 108 -18.70 13.76 5.58
CA GLY A 108 -19.66 14.86 5.81
C GLY A 108 -20.21 15.53 4.54
N GLY A 109 -19.69 15.20 3.36
CA GLY A 109 -20.15 15.77 2.08
C GLY A 109 -19.56 17.15 1.79
N PHE A 110 -19.87 17.72 0.63
CA PHE A 110 -19.32 19.03 0.22
C PHE A 110 -19.98 20.23 0.90
N GLU A 111 -21.20 20.08 1.42
CA GLU A 111 -21.91 21.14 2.15
C GLU A 111 -21.39 21.31 3.58
N SER A 112 -20.92 20.24 4.20
CA SER A 112 -20.35 20.22 5.55
C SER A 112 -19.10 19.33 5.59
N PRO A 113 -18.02 19.69 4.87
CA PRO A 113 -16.87 18.81 4.74
C PRO A 113 -16.16 18.69 6.09
N ARG A 114 -16.01 17.46 6.58
CA ARG A 114 -15.28 17.14 7.83
C ARG A 114 -13.81 16.80 7.55
N SER A 115 -13.29 17.39 6.47
CA SER A 115 -11.89 17.37 6.07
C SER A 115 -11.65 18.55 5.12
N GLY A 116 -10.43 19.05 5.07
CA GLY A 116 -10.02 20.11 4.17
C GLY A 116 -9.15 21.16 4.84
N LEU A 117 -9.24 22.43 4.44
CA LEU A 117 -8.47 23.47 5.13
C LEU A 117 -9.17 23.87 6.43
N SER A 118 -8.39 24.01 7.51
CA SER A 118 -8.89 24.55 8.76
C SER A 118 -7.80 25.24 9.57
N SER A 119 -8.17 26.33 10.23
CA SER A 119 -7.35 26.99 11.26
C SER A 119 -7.66 26.53 12.69
N ALA A 120 -8.58 25.57 12.86
CA ALA A 120 -9.06 25.13 14.16
C ALA A 120 -7.98 24.45 15.01
N SER A 121 -8.05 24.66 16.32
CA SER A 121 -7.19 24.02 17.32
C SER A 121 -8.02 23.56 18.52
N GLY A 122 -7.47 22.67 19.33
CA GLY A 122 -8.18 22.02 20.43
C GLY A 122 -7.28 21.74 21.63
N PRO A 123 -7.86 21.56 22.83
CA PRO A 123 -7.10 21.31 24.06
C PRO A 123 -6.49 19.90 24.12
N VAL A 124 -7.04 18.96 23.34
CA VAL A 124 -6.50 17.60 23.22
C VAL A 124 -5.49 17.59 22.09
N SER A 125 -4.31 17.02 22.34
CA SER A 125 -3.27 16.84 21.33
C SER A 125 -2.85 15.39 21.24
N GLY A 126 -2.50 14.96 20.04
CA GLY A 126 -1.94 13.64 19.76
C GLY A 126 -0.53 13.76 19.21
N LYS A 127 0.32 12.78 19.53
CA LYS A 127 1.65 12.61 18.95
C LYS A 127 1.68 11.34 18.12
N LEU A 128 2.25 11.40 16.92
CA LEU A 128 2.53 10.20 16.13
C LEU A 128 3.67 9.39 16.71
N VAL A 129 3.48 8.08 16.79
CA VAL A 129 4.53 7.16 17.27
C VAL A 129 5.49 6.78 16.14
N ASP A 130 4.96 6.56 14.93
CA ASP A 130 5.71 6.11 13.75
C ASP A 130 5.63 7.10 12.57
N SER A 131 6.52 6.96 11.58
CA SER A 131 6.52 7.78 10.35
C SER A 131 5.54 7.24 9.31
N GLY A 132 5.05 8.15 8.45
CA GLY A 132 4.30 7.76 7.26
C GLY A 132 2.80 7.61 7.48
N LEU A 133 2.24 8.25 8.51
CA LEU A 133 0.79 8.22 8.72
C LEU A 133 0.09 9.14 7.72
N ARG A 134 -0.82 8.55 6.96
CA ARG A 134 -1.64 9.25 5.96
C ARG A 134 -2.81 9.95 6.64
N VAL A 135 -2.86 11.27 6.54
CA VAL A 135 -4.02 12.10 6.89
C VAL A 135 -5.03 12.01 5.75
N ARG A 136 -6.24 11.52 6.01
CA ARG A 136 -7.22 11.19 4.96
C ARG A 136 -8.43 12.12 4.96
N GLY A 137 -9.11 12.19 3.82
CA GLY A 137 -10.35 12.95 3.66
C GLY A 137 -11.56 12.41 4.43
N GLY A 138 -11.42 11.28 5.12
CA GLY A 138 -12.45 10.65 5.93
C GLY A 138 -11.93 9.46 6.74
N PRO A 139 -12.72 8.94 7.69
CA PRO A 139 -12.31 7.91 8.64
C PRO A 139 -12.35 6.48 8.04
N SER A 140 -11.68 6.29 6.90
CA SER A 140 -11.53 4.98 6.25
C SER A 140 -10.35 5.01 5.27
N ARG A 141 -9.80 3.82 4.96
CA ARG A 141 -8.80 3.66 3.89
C ARG A 141 -9.36 3.96 2.49
N ALA A 142 -10.69 4.03 2.35
CA ALA A 142 -11.37 4.37 1.12
C ALA A 142 -11.17 5.84 0.70
N TYR A 143 -10.91 6.73 1.65
CA TYR A 143 -10.77 8.16 1.38
C TYR A 143 -9.37 8.52 0.86
N PRO A 144 -9.27 9.51 -0.04
CA PRO A 144 -8.01 10.07 -0.49
C PRO A 144 -7.12 10.52 0.66
N VAL A 145 -5.81 10.41 0.44
CA VAL A 145 -4.79 10.99 1.33
C VAL A 145 -4.68 12.47 1.02
N LEU A 146 -4.79 13.31 2.04
CA LEU A 146 -4.66 14.77 1.95
C LEU A 146 -3.24 15.23 2.31
N ALA A 147 -2.59 14.54 3.25
CA ALA A 147 -1.23 14.82 3.67
C ALA A 147 -0.55 13.57 4.25
N ASN A 148 0.77 13.59 4.33
CA ASN A 148 1.57 12.58 5.01
C ASN A 148 2.26 13.22 6.22
N ALA A 149 1.88 12.81 7.42
CA ALA A 149 2.45 13.34 8.64
C ALA A 149 3.72 12.54 9.03
N PRO A 150 4.87 13.21 9.27
CA PRO A 150 6.10 12.57 9.74
C PRO A 150 5.97 11.91 11.13
N ARG A 151 6.95 11.08 11.53
CA ARG A 151 6.98 10.57 12.92
C ARG A 151 7.08 11.72 13.91
N TYR A 152 6.50 11.51 15.09
CA TYR A 152 6.57 12.44 16.21
C TYR A 152 5.90 13.80 15.98
N THR A 153 5.22 14.00 14.85
CA THR A 153 4.35 15.15 14.66
C THR A 153 3.32 15.21 15.78
N ILE A 154 3.14 16.41 16.33
CA ILE A 154 2.11 16.73 17.30
C ILE A 154 1.06 17.59 16.62
N PHE A 155 -0.21 17.22 16.75
CA PHE A 155 -1.34 17.97 16.20
C PHE A 155 -2.50 18.01 17.21
N PRO A 156 -3.35 19.04 17.16
CA PRO A 156 -4.61 19.05 17.90
C PRO A 156 -5.55 17.96 17.37
N LEU A 157 -6.22 17.28 18.29
CA LEU A 157 -7.31 16.35 18.01
C LEU A 157 -8.63 17.11 18.13
N LEU A 158 -9.48 17.01 17.10
CA LEU A 158 -10.68 17.84 16.94
C LEU A 158 -11.96 17.00 16.84
N GLY A 159 -11.83 15.68 16.77
CA GLY A 159 -12.96 14.80 16.59
C GLY A 159 -12.60 13.33 16.65
N ARG A 160 -13.61 12.48 16.70
CA ARG A 160 -13.48 11.02 16.65
C ARG A 160 -14.64 10.37 15.91
N THR A 161 -14.45 9.14 15.44
CA THR A 161 -15.58 8.29 15.05
C THR A 161 -16.31 7.73 16.26
N ALA A 162 -17.55 7.31 16.08
CA ALA A 162 -18.36 6.72 17.15
C ALA A 162 -17.69 5.48 17.78
N ASN A 163 -17.04 4.65 16.97
CA ASN A 163 -16.29 3.46 17.41
C ASN A 163 -14.87 3.76 17.90
N ASN A 164 -14.44 5.03 17.94
CA ASN A 164 -13.11 5.47 18.33
C ASN A 164 -11.95 4.96 17.46
N ALA A 165 -12.21 4.35 16.29
CA ALA A 165 -11.14 3.82 15.43
C ALA A 165 -10.34 4.94 14.72
N TRP A 166 -10.95 6.10 14.51
CA TRP A 166 -10.35 7.24 13.83
C TRP A 166 -10.51 8.52 14.64
N VAL A 167 -9.52 9.40 14.55
CA VAL A 167 -9.56 10.77 15.10
C VAL A 167 -9.35 11.79 14.00
N GLN A 168 -10.04 12.92 14.14
CA GLN A 168 -9.88 14.07 13.28
C GLN A 168 -8.75 14.95 13.84
N VAL A 169 -7.84 15.37 12.96
CA VAL A 169 -6.63 16.12 13.30
C VAL A 169 -6.53 17.34 12.42
N ASN A 170 -5.93 18.42 12.93
CA ASN A 170 -5.45 19.52 12.08
C ASN A 170 -3.93 19.43 11.96
N PHE A 171 -3.45 19.03 10.79
CA PHE A 171 -2.03 18.93 10.46
C PHE A 171 -1.64 20.08 9.54
N GLU A 172 -0.90 21.06 10.06
CA GLU A 172 -0.37 22.20 9.29
C GLU A 172 -1.44 22.95 8.46
N GLY A 173 -2.66 23.07 8.99
CA GLY A 173 -3.79 23.70 8.31
C GLY A 173 -4.67 22.73 7.52
N THR A 174 -4.29 21.45 7.44
CA THR A 174 -5.05 20.37 6.82
C THR A 174 -5.85 19.59 7.86
N LEU A 175 -7.15 19.81 7.91
CA LEU A 175 -8.11 19.01 8.65
C LEU A 175 -8.33 17.67 7.95
N GLY A 176 -8.12 16.57 8.67
CA GLY A 176 -8.36 15.23 8.12
C GLY A 176 -8.41 14.17 9.20
N TRP A 177 -8.45 12.91 8.77
CA TRP A 177 -8.65 11.76 9.65
C TRP A 177 -7.45 10.83 9.65
N VAL A 178 -7.08 10.36 10.84
CA VAL A 178 -6.02 9.37 11.05
C VAL A 178 -6.52 8.25 11.98
N ALA A 179 -5.99 7.04 11.81
CA ALA A 179 -6.37 5.91 12.66
C ALA A 179 -5.77 6.09 14.06
N ILE A 180 -6.60 5.96 15.11
CA ILE A 180 -6.17 6.26 16.50
C ILE A 180 -5.00 5.39 16.95
N ARG A 181 -4.90 4.16 16.45
CA ARG A 181 -3.89 3.19 16.89
C ARG A 181 -2.44 3.65 16.66
N TYR A 182 -2.23 4.67 15.84
CA TYR A 182 -0.92 5.27 15.56
C TYR A 182 -0.69 6.61 16.29
N VAL A 183 -1.66 7.03 17.11
CA VAL A 183 -1.65 8.32 17.81
C VAL A 183 -1.59 8.09 19.31
N GLN A 184 -0.54 8.58 19.95
CA GLN A 184 -0.45 8.69 21.39
C GLN A 184 -1.14 9.98 21.85
N ILE A 185 -2.23 9.86 22.62
CA ILE A 185 -2.90 11.04 23.21
C ILE A 185 -2.03 11.60 24.34
N LEU A 186 -1.77 12.89 24.29
CA LEU A 186 -0.89 13.59 25.24
C LEU A 186 -1.68 14.08 26.47
N ASN A 187 -0.92 14.44 27.52
CA ASN A 187 -1.43 15.07 28.75
C ASN A 187 -2.51 14.26 29.48
N ASN A 188 -2.55 12.93 29.25
CA ASN A 188 -3.53 12.03 29.85
C ASN A 188 -4.99 12.43 29.54
N ALA A 189 -5.22 13.15 28.44
CA ALA A 189 -6.54 13.52 27.97
C ALA A 189 -7.33 12.28 27.50
N SER A 190 -8.67 12.35 27.57
CA SER A 190 -9.52 11.25 27.11
C SER A 190 -9.94 11.49 25.66
N ILE A 191 -9.86 10.44 24.84
CA ILE A 191 -10.45 10.48 23.49
C ILE A 191 -11.95 10.78 23.54
N LEU A 192 -12.63 10.37 24.61
CA LEU A 192 -14.08 10.54 24.74
C LEU A 192 -14.50 12.01 24.87
N ASP A 193 -13.56 12.90 25.20
CA ASP A 193 -13.79 14.35 25.26
C ASP A 193 -13.90 14.97 23.86
N LEU A 194 -13.48 14.24 22.81
CA LEU A 194 -13.60 14.68 21.43
C LEU A 194 -15.03 14.47 20.91
N PRO A 195 -15.55 15.42 20.12
CA PRO A 195 -16.87 15.28 19.51
C PRO A 195 -16.91 14.16 18.47
N ILE A 196 -18.03 13.43 18.44
CA ILE A 196 -18.29 12.44 17.38
C ILE A 196 -18.44 13.17 16.04
N ASP A 197 -17.85 12.59 15.00
CA ASP A 197 -17.72 13.11 13.63
C ASP A 197 -16.84 14.36 13.52
N GLY A 198 -16.33 14.89 14.64
CA GLY A 198 -15.45 16.06 14.65
C GLY A 198 -16.11 17.37 14.26
N ILE A 199 -15.30 18.29 13.75
CA ILE A 199 -15.71 19.60 13.28
C ILE A 199 -15.82 19.65 11.76
N VAL A 200 -16.48 20.70 11.26
CA VAL A 200 -16.52 21.03 9.84
C VAL A 200 -15.28 21.87 9.49
N ALA A 201 -14.69 21.62 8.33
CA ALA A 201 -13.56 22.36 7.79
C ALA A 201 -13.99 23.78 7.37
N ASP A 202 -13.03 24.71 7.38
CA ASP A 202 -13.26 26.09 6.91
C ASP A 202 -13.46 26.12 5.39
N GLN A 203 -12.78 25.20 4.68
CA GLN A 203 -12.95 24.95 3.25
C GLN A 203 -12.83 23.46 2.94
N ALA A 204 -13.47 23.02 1.86
CA ALA A 204 -13.30 21.66 1.34
C ALA A 204 -11.81 21.37 1.08
N PRO A 205 -11.40 20.10 1.04
CA PRO A 205 -10.00 19.78 0.83
C PRO A 205 -9.49 20.37 -0.47
N LEU A 206 -8.33 20.99 -0.38
CA LEU A 206 -7.52 21.32 -1.54
C LEU A 206 -6.53 20.16 -1.70
N SER A 207 -6.78 19.28 -2.65
CA SER A 207 -5.63 18.75 -3.39
C SER A 207 -5.28 19.88 -4.33
N GLU A 208 -4.03 20.37 -4.34
CA GLU A 208 -3.64 21.26 -5.42
C GLU A 208 -3.99 20.54 -6.72
N ALA A 209 -4.76 21.19 -7.60
CA ALA A 209 -5.11 20.64 -8.90
C ALA A 209 -3.83 20.59 -9.75
N THR A 210 -3.00 19.59 -9.49
CA THR A 210 -1.72 19.39 -10.17
C THR A 210 -1.97 18.70 -11.50
N ALA A 211 -1.06 18.91 -12.44
CA ALA A 211 -1.03 18.13 -13.66
C ALA A 211 -0.93 16.62 -13.36
N THR A 212 -0.30 16.25 -12.23
CA THR A 212 -0.17 14.87 -11.76
C THR A 212 -1.53 14.26 -11.38
N ASP A 213 -2.35 14.97 -10.59
CA ASP A 213 -3.67 14.48 -10.16
C ASP A 213 -4.65 14.40 -11.34
N TYR A 214 -4.58 15.36 -12.25
CA TYR A 214 -5.32 15.33 -13.52
C TYR A 214 -4.96 14.10 -14.36
N GLN A 215 -3.66 13.86 -14.59
CA GLN A 215 -3.20 12.71 -15.36
C GLN A 215 -3.48 11.38 -14.65
N ALA A 216 -3.36 11.33 -13.33
CA ALA A 216 -3.69 10.15 -12.53
C ALA A 216 -5.18 9.80 -12.66
N THR A 217 -6.06 10.81 -12.64
CA THR A 217 -7.51 10.61 -12.86
C THR A 217 -7.79 10.08 -14.26
N LEU A 218 -7.14 10.62 -15.29
CA LEU A 218 -7.27 10.14 -16.67
C LEU A 218 -6.79 8.70 -16.83
N ARG A 219 -5.59 8.36 -16.31
CA ARG A 219 -5.07 6.98 -16.32
C ARG A 219 -5.99 6.02 -15.59
N PHE A 220 -6.49 6.42 -14.42
CA PHE A 220 -7.44 5.62 -13.66
C PHE A 220 -8.75 5.36 -14.42
N LEU A 221 -9.29 6.35 -15.14
CA LEU A 221 -10.47 6.14 -15.99
C LEU A 221 -10.18 5.18 -17.14
N LEU A 222 -9.00 5.26 -17.75
CA LEU A 222 -8.56 4.33 -18.79
C LEU A 222 -8.45 2.90 -18.26
N ASP A 223 -7.75 2.69 -17.15
CA ASP A 223 -7.61 1.38 -16.50
C ASP A 223 -8.98 0.77 -16.16
N ARG A 224 -9.95 1.61 -15.78
CA ARG A 224 -11.31 1.16 -15.51
C ARG A 224 -12.08 0.77 -16.76
N VAL A 225 -11.88 1.45 -17.88
CA VAL A 225 -12.43 1.03 -19.17
C VAL A 225 -11.87 -0.34 -19.55
N ASP A 226 -10.56 -0.54 -19.39
CA ASP A 226 -9.91 -1.81 -19.69
C ASP A 226 -10.35 -2.93 -18.74
N LEU A 227 -10.53 -2.63 -17.45
CA LEU A 227 -11.06 -3.59 -16.48
C LEU A 227 -12.53 -3.96 -16.75
N ALA A 228 -13.33 -3.05 -17.35
CA ALA A 228 -14.73 -3.31 -17.70
C ALA A 228 -14.89 -4.02 -19.05
N GLN A 229 -13.86 -4.02 -19.91
CA GLN A 229 -13.88 -4.63 -21.24
C GLN A 229 -14.30 -6.11 -21.24
N PRO A 230 -13.77 -6.98 -20.34
CA PRO A 230 -14.18 -8.38 -20.31
C PRO A 230 -15.68 -8.57 -20.02
N SER A 231 -16.27 -7.70 -19.20
CA SER A 231 -17.71 -7.74 -18.92
C SER A 231 -18.53 -7.38 -20.15
N LEU A 232 -18.11 -6.37 -20.91
CA LEU A 232 -18.74 -5.97 -22.16
C LEU A 232 -18.65 -7.10 -23.21
N ASP A 233 -17.49 -7.74 -23.35
CA ASP A 233 -17.29 -8.80 -24.33
C ASP A 233 -18.09 -10.06 -23.97
N ALA A 234 -18.12 -10.43 -22.68
CA ALA A 234 -18.92 -11.55 -22.20
C ALA A 234 -20.42 -11.34 -22.47
N ILE A 235 -20.97 -10.17 -22.11
CA ILE A 235 -22.40 -9.90 -22.29
C ILE A 235 -22.77 -9.78 -23.78
N ARG A 236 -21.87 -9.23 -24.62
CA ARG A 236 -22.04 -9.22 -26.09
C ARG A 236 -22.13 -10.65 -26.64
N GLY A 237 -21.25 -11.56 -26.21
CA GLY A 237 -21.25 -12.95 -26.64
C GLY A 237 -22.55 -13.69 -26.28
N ILE A 238 -23.06 -13.46 -25.06
CA ILE A 238 -24.32 -14.02 -24.58
C ILE A 238 -25.49 -13.56 -25.46
N TRP A 239 -25.65 -12.25 -25.66
CA TRP A 239 -26.76 -11.72 -26.46
C TRP A 239 -26.68 -12.10 -27.93
N THR A 240 -25.47 -12.20 -28.49
CA THR A 240 -25.27 -12.71 -29.85
C THR A 240 -25.74 -14.15 -29.98
N THR A 241 -25.42 -14.99 -28.99
CA THR A 241 -25.82 -16.41 -28.97
C THR A 241 -27.35 -16.56 -28.86
N ILE A 242 -27.99 -15.73 -28.01
CA ILE A 242 -29.45 -15.68 -27.89
C ILE A 242 -30.10 -15.20 -29.19
N ALA A 243 -29.53 -14.18 -29.83
CA ALA A 243 -30.02 -13.66 -31.12
C ALA A 243 -29.96 -14.70 -32.24
N LEU A 244 -29.00 -15.64 -32.18
CA LEU A 244 -28.89 -16.77 -33.10
C LEU A 244 -29.86 -17.94 -32.79
N GLY A 245 -30.77 -17.77 -31.82
CA GLY A 245 -31.82 -18.73 -31.50
C GLY A 245 -31.47 -19.72 -30.37
N SER A 246 -30.31 -19.55 -29.72
CA SER A 246 -29.96 -20.38 -28.57
C SER A 246 -30.77 -20.00 -27.33
N ARG A 247 -30.95 -20.94 -26.40
CA ARG A 247 -31.48 -20.63 -25.05
C ARG A 247 -30.47 -19.78 -24.29
N SER A 248 -30.97 -18.94 -23.38
CA SER A 248 -30.10 -18.22 -22.45
C SER A 248 -29.38 -19.21 -21.53
N HIS A 249 -28.05 -19.23 -21.56
CA HIS A 249 -27.28 -19.84 -20.48
C HIS A 249 -27.32 -18.88 -19.30
N CYS A 250 -27.64 -19.35 -18.09
CA CYS A 250 -27.74 -18.48 -16.91
C CYS A 250 -26.59 -18.77 -15.95
N GLY A 251 -25.79 -17.73 -15.68
CA GLY A 251 -24.54 -17.83 -14.92
C GLY A 251 -23.34 -18.31 -15.77
N PRO A 252 -22.09 -18.13 -15.28
CA PRO A 252 -21.68 -17.13 -14.30
C PRO A 252 -21.89 -15.71 -14.85
N PHE A 253 -22.35 -14.79 -14.00
CA PHE A 253 -22.69 -13.43 -14.45
C PHE A 253 -21.46 -12.53 -14.55
N PRO A 254 -21.29 -11.74 -15.63
CA PRO A 254 -20.22 -10.76 -15.72
C PRO A 254 -20.26 -9.73 -14.58
N ALA A 255 -19.10 -9.17 -14.24
CA ALA A 255 -19.02 -8.11 -13.27
C ALA A 255 -19.76 -6.86 -13.79
N ARG A 256 -20.65 -6.29 -12.97
CA ARG A 256 -21.37 -5.05 -13.28
C ARG A 256 -20.47 -3.84 -12.99
N PRO A 257 -19.94 -3.13 -14.00
CA PRO A 257 -19.06 -2.00 -13.75
C PRO A 257 -19.81 -0.85 -13.06
N THR A 258 -19.07 -0.03 -12.31
CA THR A 258 -19.63 1.08 -11.51
C THR A 258 -19.25 2.42 -12.08
N ASN A 259 -20.12 3.40 -11.85
CA ASN A 259 -19.82 4.78 -12.20
C ASN A 259 -18.63 5.29 -11.38
N TYR A 260 -18.03 6.34 -11.90
CA TYR A 260 -17.05 7.14 -11.20
C TYR A 260 -17.49 8.59 -11.17
N ASN A 261 -17.39 9.21 -10.01
CA ASN A 261 -17.61 10.63 -9.85
C ASN A 261 -16.26 11.29 -9.59
N ILE A 262 -15.93 12.30 -10.37
CA ILE A 262 -14.70 13.07 -10.21
C ILE A 262 -14.95 14.08 -9.10
N PRO A 263 -14.11 14.11 -8.05
CA PRO A 263 -14.24 15.06 -6.96
C PRO A 263 -14.11 16.50 -7.47
N ASN A 264 -15.25 17.19 -7.62
CA ASN A 264 -15.31 18.52 -8.24
C ASN A 264 -14.41 19.54 -7.52
N PRO A 265 -14.38 19.66 -6.18
CA PRO A 265 -13.49 20.63 -5.52
C PRO A 265 -12.00 20.35 -5.67
N LEU A 266 -11.59 19.08 -5.81
CA LEU A 266 -10.18 18.71 -5.97
C LEU A 266 -9.67 19.00 -7.38
N LEU A 267 -10.54 18.85 -8.37
CA LEU A 267 -10.17 18.96 -9.79
C LEU A 267 -10.92 20.10 -10.49
N ALA A 268 -11.40 21.10 -9.74
CA ALA A 268 -12.24 22.19 -10.25
C ALA A 268 -11.60 22.90 -11.47
N ALA A 269 -10.28 23.10 -11.43
CA ALA A 269 -9.53 23.72 -12.52
C ALA A 269 -9.57 22.91 -13.84
N TYR A 270 -9.63 21.58 -13.74
CA TYR A 270 -9.69 20.66 -14.90
C TYR A 270 -11.10 20.12 -15.16
N TYR A 271 -12.07 20.46 -14.30
CA TYR A 271 -13.43 19.94 -14.35
C TYR A 271 -14.13 20.20 -15.69
N PRO A 272 -13.95 21.35 -16.37
CA PRO A 272 -14.53 21.56 -17.71
C PRO A 272 -14.07 20.51 -18.74
N THR A 273 -12.84 20.01 -18.63
CA THR A 273 -12.28 18.97 -19.50
C THR A 273 -12.69 17.57 -19.02
N LEU A 274 -12.66 17.35 -17.71
CA LEU A 274 -12.92 16.05 -17.10
C LEU A 274 -14.41 15.67 -17.07
N ASN A 275 -15.32 16.63 -16.94
CA ASN A 275 -16.76 16.37 -16.80
C ASN A 275 -17.36 15.69 -18.05
N PRO A 276 -17.08 16.11 -19.30
CA PRO A 276 -17.51 15.38 -20.48
C PRO A 276 -16.97 13.93 -20.55
N ILE A 277 -15.73 13.70 -20.09
CA ILE A 277 -15.11 12.38 -20.05
C ILE A 277 -15.80 11.51 -19.00
N GLN A 278 -16.06 12.05 -17.81
CA GLN A 278 -16.84 11.39 -16.76
C GLN A 278 -18.24 11.01 -17.25
N GLY A 279 -18.93 11.93 -17.93
CA GLY A 279 -20.26 11.69 -18.48
C GLY A 279 -20.23 10.49 -19.43
N LEU A 280 -19.34 10.53 -20.42
CA LEU A 280 -19.17 9.44 -21.39
C LEU A 280 -18.80 8.11 -20.70
N PHE A 281 -17.93 8.15 -19.69
CA PHE A 281 -17.55 6.99 -18.89
C PHE A 281 -18.76 6.38 -18.18
N ASN A 282 -19.53 7.21 -17.48
CA ASN A 282 -20.69 6.76 -16.71
C ASN A 282 -21.82 6.25 -17.61
N ASP A 283 -22.00 6.86 -18.79
CA ASP A 283 -22.96 6.38 -19.79
C ASP A 283 -22.54 5.00 -20.32
N ALA A 284 -21.26 4.80 -20.62
CA ALA A 284 -20.74 3.51 -21.07
C ALA A 284 -20.93 2.41 -20.02
N MET A 285 -20.58 2.68 -18.76
CA MET A 285 -20.81 1.72 -17.67
C MET A 285 -22.29 1.42 -17.46
N THR A 286 -23.16 2.42 -17.65
CA THR A 286 -24.61 2.24 -17.59
C THR A 286 -25.13 1.34 -18.69
N ASN A 287 -24.65 1.49 -19.93
CA ASN A 287 -25.05 0.63 -21.05
C ASN A 287 -24.59 -0.83 -20.87
N VAL A 288 -23.38 -1.05 -20.35
CA VAL A 288 -22.92 -2.41 -19.98
C VAL A 288 -23.85 -3.02 -18.93
N ARG A 289 -24.16 -2.28 -17.86
CA ARG A 289 -25.08 -2.75 -16.82
C ARG A 289 -26.47 -3.03 -17.34
N LEU A 290 -27.04 -2.15 -18.16
CA LEU A 290 -28.35 -2.32 -18.75
C LEU A 290 -28.45 -3.66 -19.48
N SER A 291 -27.44 -4.00 -20.30
CA SER A 291 -27.41 -5.27 -21.02
C SER A 291 -27.30 -6.49 -20.08
N ILE A 292 -26.53 -6.37 -19.00
CA ILE A 292 -26.43 -7.42 -17.97
C ILE A 292 -27.75 -7.56 -17.21
N ASP A 293 -28.43 -6.46 -16.92
CA ASP A 293 -29.68 -6.42 -16.16
C ASP A 293 -30.82 -7.06 -16.94
N LEU A 294 -30.93 -6.78 -18.24
CA LEU A 294 -31.87 -7.47 -19.13
C LEU A 294 -31.63 -8.98 -19.14
N TRP A 295 -30.37 -9.43 -19.09
CA TRP A 295 -30.06 -10.86 -19.08
C TRP A 295 -30.36 -11.49 -17.71
N LEU A 296 -30.12 -10.76 -16.61
CA LEU A 296 -30.55 -11.16 -15.27
C LEU A 296 -32.08 -11.30 -15.19
N GLU A 297 -32.83 -10.39 -15.81
CA GLU A 297 -34.29 -10.47 -15.89
C GLU A 297 -34.74 -11.71 -16.65
N VAL A 298 -34.15 -11.97 -17.82
CA VAL A 298 -34.37 -13.21 -18.58
C VAL A 298 -34.14 -14.41 -17.67
N CYS A 299 -33.02 -14.46 -16.96
CA CYS A 299 -32.66 -15.58 -16.09
C CYS A 299 -33.53 -15.76 -14.83
N ARG A 300 -34.31 -14.76 -14.42
CA ARG A 300 -35.23 -14.84 -13.27
C ARG A 300 -36.60 -15.40 -13.64
N ALA A 301 -36.95 -15.43 -14.92
CA ALA A 301 -38.20 -16.00 -15.41
C ALA A 301 -37.98 -17.44 -15.94
N PRO A 302 -39.01 -18.30 -15.95
CA PRO A 302 -38.95 -19.58 -16.65
C PRO A 302 -38.51 -19.35 -18.09
N GLN A 303 -37.40 -19.99 -18.49
CA GLN A 303 -36.89 -19.88 -19.85
C GLN A 303 -37.91 -20.51 -20.79
N PRO A 304 -38.49 -19.75 -21.74
CA PRO A 304 -39.35 -20.35 -22.74
C PRO A 304 -38.52 -21.28 -23.67
N ASP A 305 -39.20 -22.06 -24.52
CA ASP A 305 -38.51 -22.90 -25.50
C ASP A 305 -37.67 -22.06 -26.49
N GLN A 306 -36.80 -22.72 -27.27
CA GLN A 306 -35.81 -22.04 -28.14
C GLN A 306 -36.41 -20.85 -28.91
N GLY A 307 -35.79 -19.67 -28.80
CA GLY A 307 -36.12 -18.50 -29.61
C GLY A 307 -37.19 -17.54 -29.07
N VAL A 308 -37.52 -17.56 -27.76
CA VAL A 308 -38.63 -16.75 -27.21
C VAL A 308 -38.21 -15.67 -26.20
N VAL A 309 -36.90 -15.38 -26.04
CA VAL A 309 -36.53 -14.06 -25.48
C VAL A 309 -37.04 -13.02 -26.47
N GLY A 310 -37.90 -12.10 -26.01
CA GLY A 310 -38.58 -11.15 -26.88
C GLY A 310 -37.58 -10.38 -27.75
N GLN A 311 -37.85 -10.30 -29.07
CA GLN A 311 -36.96 -9.63 -30.03
C GLN A 311 -36.60 -8.20 -29.58
N ALA A 312 -37.55 -7.46 -28.99
CA ALA A 312 -37.30 -6.14 -28.44
C ALA A 312 -36.23 -6.13 -27.32
N THR A 313 -36.24 -7.14 -26.44
CA THR A 313 -35.24 -7.29 -25.36
C THR A 313 -33.86 -7.60 -25.95
N VAL A 314 -33.80 -8.51 -26.91
CA VAL A 314 -32.54 -8.87 -27.60
C VAL A 314 -31.98 -7.65 -28.33
N THR A 315 -32.81 -6.94 -29.09
CA THR A 315 -32.42 -5.71 -29.80
C THR A 315 -31.93 -4.64 -28.84
N GLY A 316 -32.69 -4.32 -27.79
CA GLY A 316 -32.28 -3.31 -26.81
C GLY A 316 -30.98 -3.66 -26.08
N ALA A 317 -30.77 -4.95 -25.77
CA ALA A 317 -29.54 -5.40 -25.15
C ALA A 317 -28.33 -5.34 -26.10
N LEU A 318 -28.51 -5.68 -27.38
CA LEU A 318 -27.48 -5.58 -28.42
C LEU A 318 -27.13 -4.12 -28.75
N GLU A 319 -28.13 -3.24 -28.79
CA GLU A 319 -27.93 -1.80 -28.96
C GLU A 319 -27.09 -1.23 -27.80
N ALA A 320 -27.41 -1.60 -26.55
CA ALA A 320 -26.65 -1.18 -25.39
C ALA A 320 -25.18 -1.63 -25.42
N VAL A 321 -24.88 -2.89 -25.80
CA VAL A 321 -23.48 -3.36 -25.88
C VAL A 321 -22.71 -2.75 -27.05
N ASN A 322 -23.40 -2.45 -28.16
CA ASN A 322 -22.76 -1.78 -29.30
C ASN A 322 -22.43 -0.34 -28.97
N LEU A 323 -23.37 0.38 -28.33
CA LEU A 323 -23.15 1.74 -27.86
C LEU A 323 -22.04 1.79 -26.80
N ALA A 324 -22.05 0.88 -25.82
CA ALA A 324 -20.97 0.78 -24.83
C ALA A 324 -19.60 0.55 -25.47
N GLY A 325 -19.51 -0.31 -26.50
CA GLY A 325 -18.28 -0.54 -27.26
C GLY A 325 -17.75 0.73 -27.92
N GLN A 326 -18.61 1.46 -28.63
CA GLN A 326 -18.25 2.74 -29.25
C GLN A 326 -17.80 3.77 -28.21
N GLN A 327 -18.47 3.81 -27.05
CA GLN A 327 -18.11 4.72 -25.97
C GLN A 327 -16.77 4.34 -25.34
N PHE A 328 -16.44 3.06 -25.20
CA PHE A 328 -15.13 2.60 -24.72
C PHE A 328 -14.01 3.01 -25.67
N ASP A 329 -14.19 2.84 -26.98
CA ASP A 329 -13.21 3.26 -27.98
C ASP A 329 -13.02 4.79 -27.99
N GLU A 330 -14.11 5.55 -27.90
CA GLU A 330 -14.06 7.00 -27.81
C GLU A 330 -13.41 7.49 -26.52
N LEU A 331 -13.67 6.82 -25.38
CA LEU A 331 -12.99 7.11 -24.11
C LEU A 331 -11.49 6.89 -24.23
N ARG A 332 -11.06 5.74 -24.78
CA ARG A 332 -9.64 5.45 -25.00
C ARG A 332 -9.00 6.52 -25.87
N ARG A 333 -9.64 6.91 -26.97
CA ARG A 333 -9.14 7.96 -27.86
C ARG A 333 -8.99 9.30 -27.14
N ARG A 334 -10.06 9.80 -26.50
CA ARG A 334 -10.07 11.10 -25.81
C ARG A 334 -9.08 11.15 -24.64
N ILE A 335 -9.02 10.08 -23.84
CA ILE A 335 -8.13 10.02 -22.69
C ILE A 335 -6.67 10.00 -23.17
N ASN A 336 -6.34 9.20 -24.18
CA ASN A 336 -4.98 9.13 -24.72
C ASN A 336 -4.53 10.44 -25.38
N GLU A 337 -5.44 11.22 -25.97
CA GLU A 337 -5.13 12.56 -26.48
C GLU A 337 -4.78 13.58 -25.38
N LEU A 338 -5.26 13.35 -24.16
CA LEU A 338 -5.06 14.24 -23.00
C LEU A 338 -3.92 13.80 -22.09
N LEU A 339 -3.50 12.53 -22.19
CA LEU A 339 -2.35 12.02 -21.47
C LEU A 339 -1.07 12.39 -22.23
N PRO A 340 0.01 12.78 -21.53
CA PRO A 340 1.33 12.81 -22.14
C PRO A 340 1.64 11.44 -22.74
N PRO A 341 2.43 11.38 -23.84
CA PRO A 341 2.91 10.11 -24.37
C PRO A 341 3.54 9.28 -23.24
N ALA A 342 3.32 7.97 -23.27
CA ALA A 342 3.81 7.06 -22.25
C ALA A 342 5.29 7.33 -22.00
N LEU A 343 5.68 7.40 -20.72
CA LEU A 343 7.07 7.61 -20.35
C LEU A 343 7.87 6.41 -20.86
N GLU A 344 8.58 6.58 -21.97
CA GLU A 344 9.58 5.62 -22.40
C GLU A 344 10.73 5.70 -21.40
N LEU A 345 10.74 4.76 -20.47
CA LEU A 345 11.85 4.58 -19.56
C LEU A 345 13.06 4.18 -20.41
N GLY A 346 14.12 4.98 -20.33
CA GLY A 346 15.41 4.59 -20.90
C GLY A 346 15.90 3.25 -20.30
N PRO A 347 16.86 2.58 -20.96
CA PRO A 347 17.35 1.27 -20.53
C PRO A 347 17.88 1.27 -19.08
N ASP A 348 18.33 2.41 -18.58
CA ASP A 348 18.91 2.59 -17.25
C ASP A 348 17.88 2.90 -16.16
N LYS A 349 16.58 2.71 -16.44
CA LYS A 349 15.49 2.98 -15.50
C LYS A 349 14.48 1.83 -15.46
N CYS A 350 13.86 1.64 -14.29
CA CYS A 350 12.75 0.72 -14.10
C CYS A 350 11.62 1.43 -13.35
N LEU A 351 10.36 1.12 -13.71
CA LEU A 351 9.19 1.58 -12.97
C LEU A 351 8.81 0.49 -11.96
N PHE A 352 9.06 0.75 -10.68
CA PHE A 352 8.66 -0.12 -9.61
C PHE A 352 7.30 0.33 -9.07
N THR A 353 6.32 -0.58 -9.03
CA THR A 353 4.98 -0.31 -8.49
C THR A 353 4.67 -1.30 -7.37
N PHE A 354 4.37 -0.79 -6.17
CA PHE A 354 3.99 -1.62 -5.03
C PHE A 354 2.86 -0.96 -4.24
N GLN A 355 1.81 -1.73 -3.92
CA GLN A 355 0.63 -1.26 -3.18
C GLN A 355 0.00 0.04 -3.73
N GLY A 356 0.03 0.22 -5.05
CA GLY A 356 -0.54 1.39 -5.74
C GLY A 356 0.33 2.65 -5.68
N ALA A 357 1.52 2.60 -5.07
CA ALA A 357 2.56 3.61 -5.23
C ALA A 357 3.53 3.17 -6.34
N SER A 358 4.05 4.13 -7.10
CA SER A 358 5.06 3.85 -8.13
C SER A 358 6.24 4.79 -7.98
N ASP A 359 7.43 4.27 -8.26
CA ASP A 359 8.67 5.04 -8.30
C ASP A 359 9.54 4.60 -9.49
N VAL A 360 10.36 5.51 -10.00
CA VAL A 360 11.28 5.23 -11.10
C VAL A 360 12.68 5.07 -10.54
N LEU A 361 13.14 3.82 -10.44
CA LEU A 361 14.44 3.50 -9.88
C LEU A 361 15.49 3.39 -10.99
N PRO A 362 16.76 3.74 -10.69
CA PRO A 362 17.86 3.46 -11.60
C PRO A 362 18.08 1.94 -11.72
N VAL A 363 18.38 1.49 -12.95
CA VAL A 363 18.92 0.16 -13.20
C VAL A 363 20.44 0.27 -13.07
N VAL A 364 21.00 -0.44 -12.09
CA VAL A 364 22.43 -0.38 -11.78
C VAL A 364 23.15 -1.62 -12.31
N PRO A 365 24.33 -1.45 -12.92
CA PRO A 365 25.12 -2.58 -13.40
C PRO A 365 25.83 -3.31 -12.26
N ILE A 366 25.97 -4.63 -12.42
CA ILE A 366 26.76 -5.47 -11.51
C ILE A 366 28.24 -5.09 -11.66
N GLY A 367 28.91 -4.90 -10.53
CA GLY A 367 30.34 -4.60 -10.44
C GLY A 367 30.69 -3.11 -10.44
N GLU A 368 29.72 -2.20 -10.50
CA GLU A 368 29.98 -0.76 -10.39
C GLU A 368 29.67 -0.22 -8.99
N ILE A 369 30.43 0.80 -8.59
CA ILE A 369 30.22 1.49 -7.32
C ILE A 369 29.14 2.54 -7.54
N ILE A 370 28.03 2.39 -6.84
CA ILE A 370 26.91 3.33 -6.85
C ILE A 370 27.06 4.23 -5.63
N ARG A 371 26.84 5.53 -5.77
CA ARG A 371 26.84 6.47 -4.65
C ARG A 371 25.49 7.12 -4.49
N ASP A 372 25.06 7.26 -3.25
CA ASP A 372 23.81 7.92 -2.92
C ASP A 372 23.84 8.44 -1.48
N THR A 373 22.78 9.13 -1.08
CA THR A 373 22.67 9.78 0.22
C THR A 373 21.37 9.43 0.92
N PHE A 374 21.43 9.36 2.25
CA PHE A 374 20.26 9.42 3.10
C PHE A 374 20.10 10.82 3.67
N ASP A 375 18.88 11.33 3.59
CA ASP A 375 18.43 12.54 4.27
C ASP A 375 17.11 12.27 5.03
N PRO A 376 16.60 13.21 5.85
CA PRO A 376 15.39 12.99 6.66
C PRO A 376 14.13 12.69 5.85
N SER A 377 14.08 13.13 4.60
CA SER A 377 12.99 12.87 3.64
C SER A 377 13.22 11.61 2.80
N THR A 378 14.45 11.12 2.70
CA THR A 378 14.85 9.94 1.92
C THR A 378 15.60 8.90 2.78
N PRO A 379 14.98 8.32 3.82
CA PRO A 379 15.64 7.31 4.67
C PRO A 379 15.78 5.93 3.98
N VAL A 380 15.33 5.80 2.74
CA VAL A 380 15.31 4.56 1.94
C VAL A 380 15.63 4.90 0.49
N VAL A 381 16.49 4.08 -0.13
CA VAL A 381 16.86 4.18 -1.54
C VAL A 381 16.72 2.80 -2.20
N GLY A 382 16.23 2.75 -3.43
CA GLY A 382 16.01 1.51 -4.19
C GLY A 382 16.73 1.50 -5.53
N TYR A 383 17.18 0.32 -5.95
CA TYR A 383 17.86 0.08 -7.24
C TYR A 383 17.31 -1.18 -7.91
N CYS A 384 17.18 -1.14 -9.23
CA CYS A 384 16.95 -2.33 -10.04
C CYS A 384 18.28 -2.91 -10.51
N PHE A 385 18.40 -4.23 -10.56
CA PHE A 385 19.54 -4.88 -11.22
C PHE A 385 19.08 -6.17 -11.89
N ASP A 386 19.73 -6.54 -12.99
CA ASP A 386 19.40 -7.72 -13.78
C ASP A 386 20.46 -8.81 -13.55
N VAL A 387 20.02 -10.02 -13.22
CA VAL A 387 20.90 -11.14 -12.86
C VAL A 387 20.35 -12.46 -13.39
N ASN A 388 21.22 -13.41 -13.71
CA ASN A 388 20.87 -14.74 -14.19
C ASN A 388 20.74 -15.75 -13.04
N ALA A 389 19.92 -16.77 -13.25
CA ALA A 389 19.84 -17.89 -12.32
C ALA A 389 21.17 -18.64 -12.25
N GLY A 390 21.53 -19.09 -11.05
CA GLY A 390 22.78 -19.78 -10.75
C GLY A 390 23.95 -18.87 -10.38
N GLN A 391 23.82 -17.54 -10.53
CA GLN A 391 24.85 -16.60 -10.10
C GLN A 391 24.85 -16.45 -8.57
N SER A 392 26.04 -16.44 -7.98
CA SER A 392 26.28 -16.19 -6.57
C SER A 392 26.57 -14.70 -6.37
N MET A 393 25.68 -13.97 -5.71
CA MET A 393 25.71 -12.51 -5.62
C MET A 393 26.04 -12.04 -4.21
N ARG A 394 26.91 -11.04 -4.12
CA ARG A 394 27.24 -10.34 -2.88
C ARG A 394 26.84 -8.88 -2.99
N PHE A 395 26.24 -8.35 -1.93
CA PHE A 395 25.76 -6.98 -1.83
C PHE A 395 26.51 -6.29 -0.70
N GLU A 396 27.18 -5.20 -1.00
CA GLU A 396 27.96 -4.44 -0.03
C GLU A 396 27.46 -3.01 0.07
N PHE A 397 27.41 -2.52 1.30
CA PHE A 397 27.17 -1.14 1.64
C PHE A 397 28.38 -0.60 2.40
N LEU A 398 28.80 0.60 2.05
CA LEU A 398 29.88 1.33 2.70
C LEU A 398 29.44 2.77 2.97
N GLN A 399 29.36 3.12 4.25
CA GLN A 399 29.17 4.50 4.68
C GLN A 399 30.44 5.30 4.47
N VAL A 400 30.35 6.33 3.64
CA VAL A 400 31.45 7.28 3.39
C VAL A 400 31.49 8.31 4.51
N SER A 401 30.32 8.88 4.85
CA SER A 401 30.17 9.83 5.94
C SER A 401 28.73 9.80 6.49
N GLY A 402 28.54 10.35 7.69
CA GLY A 402 27.22 10.50 8.30
C GLY A 402 26.95 9.57 9.47
N ASN A 403 25.67 9.28 9.71
CA ASN A 403 25.17 8.59 10.89
C ASN A 403 24.14 7.47 10.60
N ALA A 404 24.07 6.96 9.37
CA ALA A 404 23.13 5.90 9.05
C ALA A 404 23.53 4.56 9.70
N THR A 405 22.56 3.81 10.19
CA THR A 405 22.66 2.37 10.43
C THR A 405 21.98 1.66 9.25
N PRO A 406 22.72 1.10 8.28
CA PRO A 406 22.12 0.57 7.06
C PRO A 406 21.48 -0.81 7.27
N ARG A 407 20.36 -1.02 6.60
CA ARG A 407 19.77 -2.32 6.28
C ARG A 407 19.81 -2.48 4.77
N VAL A 408 20.28 -3.64 4.33
CA VAL A 408 20.33 -4.02 2.91
C VAL A 408 19.39 -5.19 2.70
N THR A 409 18.49 -5.08 1.73
CA THR A 409 17.47 -6.08 1.45
C THR A 409 17.37 -6.32 -0.05
N VAL A 410 17.21 -7.58 -0.45
CA VAL A 410 17.12 -7.98 -1.85
C VAL A 410 15.87 -8.82 -2.07
N THR A 411 15.13 -8.51 -3.13
CA THR A 411 13.87 -9.20 -3.50
C THR A 411 13.78 -9.40 -5.02
N PRO A 412 13.02 -10.40 -5.49
CA PRO A 412 12.56 -10.45 -6.87
C PRO A 412 11.70 -9.22 -7.18
N PHE A 413 11.85 -8.65 -8.38
CA PHE A 413 11.15 -7.42 -8.76
C PHE A 413 9.63 -7.61 -8.86
N ASP A 414 9.18 -8.79 -9.29
CA ASP A 414 7.78 -9.21 -9.44
C ASP A 414 7.14 -9.66 -8.12
N ASN A 415 7.95 -10.01 -7.12
CA ASN A 415 7.49 -10.38 -5.78
C ASN A 415 8.31 -9.66 -4.70
N PRO A 416 8.09 -8.36 -4.48
CA PRO A 416 8.90 -7.55 -3.56
C PRO A 416 8.70 -7.92 -2.09
N THR A 417 7.78 -8.83 -1.75
CA THR A 417 7.62 -9.39 -0.41
C THR A 417 8.44 -10.67 -0.16
N ALA A 418 9.02 -11.26 -1.21
CA ALA A 418 9.87 -12.43 -1.11
C ALA A 418 11.33 -12.01 -0.89
N PHE A 419 11.70 -11.74 0.36
CA PHE A 419 13.07 -11.41 0.73
C PHE A 419 14.02 -12.59 0.49
N ILE A 420 14.97 -12.42 -0.44
CA ILE A 420 16.00 -13.43 -0.74
C ILE A 420 17.33 -13.13 -0.04
N ALA A 421 17.55 -11.88 0.37
CA ALA A 421 18.67 -11.48 1.21
C ALA A 421 18.23 -10.33 2.13
N ASN A 422 18.72 -10.34 3.37
CA ASN A 422 18.51 -9.26 4.33
C ASN A 422 19.71 -9.21 5.28
N GLY A 423 20.28 -8.03 5.46
CA GLY A 423 21.33 -7.78 6.44
C GLY A 423 21.12 -6.43 7.10
N LEU A 424 21.46 -6.35 8.38
CA LEU A 424 21.39 -5.14 9.19
C LEU A 424 22.78 -4.90 9.77
N ALA A 425 23.28 -3.67 9.64
CA ALA A 425 24.52 -3.28 10.28
C ALA A 425 24.33 -3.10 11.79
N VAL A 426 25.39 -3.39 12.54
CA VAL A 426 25.47 -3.02 13.94
C VAL A 426 25.69 -1.52 14.05
N THR A 427 25.07 -0.86 15.02
CA THR A 427 25.21 0.58 15.26
C THR A 427 26.68 0.99 15.34
N GLY A 428 27.09 1.95 14.52
CA GLY A 428 28.46 2.45 14.44
C GLY A 428 29.35 1.74 13.42
N GLU A 429 28.92 0.60 12.88
CA GLU A 429 29.61 -0.06 11.77
C GLU A 429 29.36 0.69 10.47
N LYS A 430 30.46 0.99 9.75
CA LYS A 430 30.41 1.71 8.47
C LYS A 430 30.22 0.80 7.27
N TYR A 431 30.27 -0.51 7.47
CA TYR A 431 30.29 -1.47 6.38
C TYR A 431 29.33 -2.62 6.68
N LEU A 432 28.59 -3.03 5.65
CA LEU A 432 27.67 -4.16 5.70
C LEU A 432 27.82 -4.99 4.42
N SER A 433 27.90 -6.32 4.58
CA SER A 433 27.90 -7.27 3.47
C SER A 433 26.77 -8.27 3.65
N VAL A 434 26.04 -8.52 2.57
CA VAL A 434 24.97 -9.51 2.51
C VAL A 434 25.26 -10.49 1.38
N GLY A 435 25.24 -11.78 1.68
CA GLY A 435 25.63 -12.85 0.77
C GLY A 435 27.07 -13.36 1.00
N PRO A 436 27.59 -14.24 0.11
CA PRO A 436 27.02 -14.62 -1.18
C PRO A 436 25.65 -15.33 -1.10
N ILE A 437 24.71 -14.97 -1.98
CA ILE A 437 23.45 -15.68 -2.17
C ILE A 437 23.33 -16.20 -3.60
N ILE A 438 22.82 -17.42 -3.76
CA ILE A 438 22.56 -17.99 -5.09
C ILE A 438 21.21 -17.48 -5.58
N ILE A 439 21.19 -16.81 -6.73
CA ILE A 439 19.97 -16.38 -7.39
C ILE A 439 19.34 -17.57 -8.12
N THR A 440 18.08 -17.89 -7.80
CA THR A 440 17.39 -19.06 -8.37
C THR A 440 16.49 -18.70 -9.55
N THR A 441 15.98 -17.47 -9.60
CA THR A 441 15.13 -16.94 -10.66
C THR A 441 15.90 -15.92 -11.49
N PRO A 442 16.02 -16.08 -12.82
CA PRO A 442 16.67 -15.06 -13.64
C PRO A 442 15.76 -13.84 -13.79
N GLY A 443 16.35 -12.68 -14.06
CA GLY A 443 15.63 -11.46 -14.38
C GLY A 443 15.92 -10.32 -13.40
N ARG A 444 14.99 -9.36 -13.38
CA ARG A 444 15.13 -8.14 -12.60
C ARG A 444 14.86 -8.39 -11.12
N HIS A 445 15.72 -7.81 -10.29
CA HIS A 445 15.62 -7.83 -8.84
C HIS A 445 15.68 -6.40 -8.31
N LEU A 446 15.23 -6.25 -7.07
CA LEU A 446 15.24 -4.99 -6.35
C LEU A 446 16.25 -5.09 -5.20
N LEU A 447 17.15 -4.10 -5.14
CA LEU A 447 18.01 -3.84 -3.99
C LEU A 447 17.44 -2.64 -3.24
N ILE A 448 17.07 -2.83 -1.98
CA ILE A 448 16.60 -1.77 -1.09
C ILE A 448 17.65 -1.54 -0.02
N VAL A 449 18.07 -0.29 0.14
CA VAL A 449 18.94 0.14 1.22
C VAL A 449 18.18 1.14 2.07
N SER A 450 18.02 0.86 3.36
CA SER A 450 17.29 1.71 4.30
C SER A 450 18.11 2.02 5.54
N HIS A 451 17.79 3.12 6.21
CA HIS A 451 18.30 3.41 7.55
C HIS A 451 17.39 2.80 8.62
N GLU A 452 17.97 2.01 9.53
CA GLU A 452 17.33 1.53 10.76
C GLU A 452 17.66 2.50 11.92
N ASP A 453 16.66 3.03 12.61
CA ASP A 453 16.87 3.99 13.71
C ASP A 453 16.45 3.38 15.05
N ASP A 454 17.41 3.33 16.00
CA ASP A 454 17.13 3.19 17.44
C ASP A 454 17.37 4.56 18.11
N PHE A 455 16.32 5.37 18.17
CA PHE A 455 16.07 6.36 19.23
C PHE A 455 17.06 7.53 19.42
N LEU A 456 17.66 8.15 18.39
CA LEU A 456 18.46 9.37 18.63
C LEU A 456 17.96 10.62 17.90
N ASN A 457 17.90 11.74 18.63
CA ASN A 457 17.51 13.10 18.21
C ASN A 457 18.46 13.75 17.17
N THR A 458 19.19 12.96 16.38
CA THR A 458 20.14 13.47 15.37
C THR A 458 19.52 13.41 13.99
N LEU A 459 19.63 14.51 13.23
CA LEU A 459 19.16 14.58 11.85
C LEU A 459 19.89 13.52 11.00
N LEU A 460 19.14 12.71 10.24
CA LEU A 460 19.71 11.73 9.32
C LEU A 460 20.42 12.48 8.18
N THR A 461 21.73 12.32 8.08
CA THR A 461 22.52 12.78 6.94
C THR A 461 23.65 11.79 6.72
N SER A 462 23.63 11.08 5.59
CA SER A 462 24.66 10.07 5.30
C SER A 462 24.97 9.98 3.82
N ASP A 463 26.25 9.96 3.47
CA ASP A 463 26.75 9.63 2.14
C ASP A 463 27.26 8.20 2.17
N PHE A 464 26.86 7.40 1.19
CA PHE A 464 27.18 5.99 1.14
C PHE A 464 27.46 5.50 -0.28
N ALA A 465 28.13 4.36 -0.34
CA ALA A 465 28.39 3.62 -1.56
C ALA A 465 27.82 2.21 -1.48
N VAL A 466 27.36 1.70 -2.61
CA VAL A 466 26.83 0.35 -2.77
C VAL A 466 27.59 -0.36 -3.88
N LEU A 467 27.84 -1.66 -3.70
CA LEU A 467 28.41 -2.53 -4.73
C LEU A 467 27.65 -3.85 -4.79
N ILE A 468 27.21 -4.22 -5.99
CA ILE A 468 26.66 -5.53 -6.30
C ILE A 468 27.76 -6.32 -7.03
N SER A 469 28.20 -7.44 -6.47
CA SER A 469 29.28 -8.26 -7.04
C SER A 469 28.78 -9.65 -7.41
N ASP A 470 29.03 -10.09 -8.64
CA ASP A 470 28.99 -11.50 -8.99
C ASP A 470 30.28 -12.17 -8.48
N VAL A 471 30.11 -13.14 -7.59
CA VAL A 471 31.17 -13.86 -6.91
C VAL A 471 31.08 -15.37 -7.18
N THR A 472 30.43 -15.74 -8.29
CA THR A 472 30.30 -17.13 -8.74
C THR A 472 31.67 -17.77 -8.92
N GLY A 473 31.95 -18.83 -8.14
CA GLY A 473 33.22 -19.54 -8.18
C GLY A 473 34.41 -18.80 -7.55
N ALA A 474 34.19 -17.66 -6.90
CA ALA A 474 35.24 -16.92 -6.20
C ALA A 474 35.38 -17.37 -4.73
N SER A 475 36.60 -17.32 -4.19
CA SER A 475 36.84 -17.39 -2.75
C SER A 475 37.00 -15.96 -2.23
N LEU A 476 36.15 -15.56 -1.29
CA LEU A 476 36.12 -14.19 -0.79
C LEU A 476 36.82 -14.11 0.57
N THR A 477 37.83 -13.26 0.67
CA THR A 477 38.45 -12.87 1.93
C THR A 477 38.27 -11.37 2.14
N GLY A 478 37.43 -10.99 3.10
CA GLY A 478 37.21 -9.60 3.49
C GLY A 478 36.31 -8.76 2.56
N PRO A 479 36.28 -7.44 2.76
CA PRO A 479 35.46 -6.50 1.99
C PRO A 479 36.00 -6.31 0.57
N THR A 480 35.11 -6.32 -0.42
CA THR A 480 35.40 -5.94 -1.80
C THR A 480 35.09 -4.48 -2.08
N LEU A 481 34.32 -3.80 -1.22
CA LEU A 481 34.09 -2.35 -1.24
C LEU A 481 34.75 -1.68 -0.03
N PHE A 482 35.62 -0.69 -0.26
CA PHE A 482 36.33 0.02 0.82
C PHE A 482 36.72 1.46 0.44
N ILE A 483 37.13 2.27 1.40
CA ILE A 483 37.65 3.62 1.15
C ILE A 483 39.13 3.53 0.79
N ASP A 484 39.52 4.06 -0.37
CA ASP A 484 40.93 4.20 -0.74
C ASP A 484 41.61 5.19 0.23
N PRO A 485 42.65 4.76 0.96
CA PRO A 485 43.31 5.60 1.96
C PRO A 485 44.01 6.83 1.36
N ASN A 486 44.31 6.83 0.05
CA ASN A 486 45.00 7.94 -0.61
C ASN A 486 44.03 9.01 -1.13
N THR A 487 42.87 8.60 -1.63
CA THR A 487 41.90 9.50 -2.26
C THR A 487 40.71 9.82 -1.34
N GLY A 488 40.49 9.03 -0.29
CA GLY A 488 39.32 9.13 0.58
C GLY A 488 38.01 8.74 -0.11
N GLN A 489 38.09 8.10 -1.27
CA GLN A 489 36.95 7.73 -2.09
C GLN A 489 36.68 6.22 -2.05
N PRO A 490 35.41 5.77 -2.05
CA PRO A 490 35.01 4.40 -2.36
C PRO A 490 35.74 3.84 -3.58
N THR A 491 36.36 2.68 -3.39
CA THR A 491 37.02 1.87 -4.41
C THR A 491 36.68 0.39 -4.21
N LYS A 492 36.94 -0.43 -5.23
CA LYS A 492 36.65 -1.87 -5.22
C LYS A 492 37.91 -2.72 -5.35
N GLY A 493 37.96 -3.81 -4.59
CA GLY A 493 38.97 -4.87 -4.70
C GLY A 493 38.60 -5.91 -5.75
N VAL A 494 39.58 -6.68 -6.23
CA VAL A 494 39.34 -7.78 -7.18
C VAL A 494 39.05 -9.07 -6.38
N PRO A 495 37.88 -9.73 -6.58
CA PRO A 495 37.64 -11.06 -6.03
C PRO A 495 38.72 -12.03 -6.50
N GLN A 496 39.42 -12.70 -5.57
CA GLN A 496 40.43 -13.70 -5.95
C GLN A 496 39.71 -14.97 -6.42
N VAL A 497 39.72 -15.24 -7.72
CA VAL A 497 39.29 -16.53 -8.28
C VAL A 497 40.51 -17.44 -8.28
N ASN A 498 40.59 -18.38 -7.32
CA ASN A 498 41.60 -19.42 -7.39
C ASN A 498 41.32 -20.26 -8.65
N PRO A 499 42.29 -20.44 -9.58
CA PRO A 499 42.08 -21.34 -10.71
C PRO A 499 41.80 -22.75 -10.16
N ILE A 500 40.80 -23.42 -10.73
CA ILE A 500 40.53 -24.83 -10.44
C ILE A 500 41.77 -25.61 -10.86
N VAL A 501 42.62 -25.96 -9.89
CA VAL A 501 43.76 -26.83 -10.11
C VAL A 501 43.18 -28.23 -10.30
N THR A 502 43.12 -28.69 -11.55
CA THR A 502 42.90 -30.10 -11.85
C THR A 502 44.10 -30.86 -11.28
N PRO A 503 43.92 -31.80 -10.33
CA PRO A 503 45.06 -32.50 -9.76
C PRO A 503 45.69 -33.39 -10.84
N LEU A 504 46.97 -33.20 -11.12
CA LEU A 504 47.76 -34.26 -11.74
C LEU A 504 47.90 -35.40 -10.72
N PRO A 505 47.72 -36.68 -11.12
CA PRO A 505 47.93 -37.80 -10.21
C PRO A 505 49.42 -37.89 -9.84
N GLY A 506 49.75 -37.80 -8.56
CA GLY A 506 51.06 -38.24 -8.05
C GLY A 506 51.93 -37.22 -7.30
N VAL A 507 51.42 -36.06 -6.88
CA VAL A 507 52.17 -35.18 -5.95
C VAL A 507 51.62 -35.37 -4.52
N PRO A 508 52.46 -35.65 -3.51
CA PRO A 508 51.99 -35.88 -2.14
C PRO A 508 51.38 -34.60 -1.56
N THR A 509 50.27 -34.76 -0.84
CA THR A 509 49.65 -33.71 -0.04
C THR A 509 50.66 -33.10 0.94
N PRO A 510 50.60 -31.78 1.21
CA PRO A 510 51.50 -31.17 2.19
C PRO A 510 51.28 -31.81 3.56
N VAL A 511 52.37 -32.34 4.15
CA VAL A 511 52.38 -32.91 5.49
C VAL A 511 52.37 -31.75 6.49
N ILE A 512 51.27 -31.62 7.24
CA ILE A 512 51.18 -30.64 8.33
C ILE A 512 51.99 -31.17 9.51
N THR A 513 53.06 -30.45 9.88
CA THR A 513 53.94 -30.78 11.01
C THR A 513 53.69 -29.84 12.17
N CYS A 514 53.75 -30.36 13.41
CA CYS A 514 53.61 -29.54 14.61
C CYS A 514 54.68 -28.44 14.68
N PRO A 515 54.30 -27.16 14.80
CA PRO A 515 55.28 -26.07 14.92
C PRO A 515 56.04 -26.08 16.26
N SER A 516 55.45 -26.57 17.35
CA SER A 516 56.14 -26.82 18.63
C SER A 516 55.30 -27.69 19.59
N ILE A 517 55.94 -28.64 20.28
CA ILE A 517 55.31 -29.53 21.27
C ILE A 517 55.01 -28.85 22.62
N THR A 518 55.30 -27.55 22.75
CA THR A 518 55.04 -26.77 23.97
C THR A 518 53.81 -25.86 23.86
N LEU A 519 53.09 -25.88 22.73
CA LEU A 519 51.91 -25.05 22.52
C LEU A 519 50.71 -25.60 23.31
N THR A 520 49.85 -24.70 23.77
CA THR A 520 48.53 -25.00 24.34
C THR A 520 47.43 -24.73 23.30
N CYS A 521 46.21 -25.21 23.56
CA CYS A 521 45.09 -25.07 22.64
C CYS A 521 44.77 -23.61 22.26
N ASP A 522 45.02 -22.65 23.14
CA ASP A 522 44.78 -21.21 22.87
C ASP A 522 45.66 -20.63 21.77
N PHE A 523 46.79 -21.27 21.44
CA PHE A 523 47.70 -20.82 20.39
C PHE A 523 47.54 -21.57 19.07
N LEU A 524 46.65 -22.57 19.01
CA LEU A 524 46.39 -23.38 17.83
C LEU A 524 45.12 -22.86 17.14
N VAL A 525 45.22 -22.59 15.83
CA VAL A 525 44.15 -21.91 15.07
C VAL A 525 43.30 -22.84 14.22
N THR A 526 43.70 -24.10 14.05
CA THR A 526 42.95 -25.11 13.28
C THR A 526 43.10 -26.48 13.92
N CYS A 527 42.09 -27.34 13.77
CA CYS A 527 42.14 -28.73 14.24
C CYS A 527 43.32 -29.53 13.65
N GLU A 528 43.68 -29.29 12.39
CA GLU A 528 44.77 -30.00 11.70
C GLU A 528 46.13 -29.81 12.39
N PHE A 529 46.42 -28.59 12.89
CA PHE A 529 47.63 -28.33 13.68
C PHE A 529 47.58 -28.93 15.08
N ALA A 530 46.40 -28.97 15.72
CA ALA A 530 46.22 -29.62 17.02
C ALA A 530 46.48 -31.13 16.92
N GLN A 531 45.94 -31.78 15.89
CA GLN A 531 46.19 -33.19 15.59
C GLN A 531 47.66 -33.47 15.28
N ALA A 532 48.33 -32.60 14.51
CA ALA A 532 49.75 -32.74 14.22
C ALA A 532 50.64 -32.63 15.49
N CYS A 533 50.28 -31.76 16.44
CA CYS A 533 51.01 -31.60 17.70
C CYS A 533 50.73 -32.71 18.72
N PHE A 534 49.51 -33.21 18.78
CA PHE A 534 49.17 -34.39 19.56
C PHE A 534 49.92 -35.63 19.05
N ALA A 535 49.92 -35.86 17.74
CA ALA A 535 50.68 -36.94 17.11
C ALA A 535 52.20 -36.81 17.29
N ALA A 536 52.71 -35.58 17.46
CA ALA A 536 54.11 -35.31 17.78
C ALA A 536 54.48 -35.52 19.27
N GLY A 537 53.51 -35.90 20.12
CA GLY A 537 53.74 -36.27 21.52
C GLY A 537 53.29 -35.25 22.56
N ASN A 538 52.57 -34.19 22.16
CA ASN A 538 52.01 -33.21 23.10
C ASN A 538 50.66 -33.70 23.66
N ALA A 539 50.72 -34.60 24.64
CA ALA A 539 49.52 -35.21 25.24
C ALA A 539 48.69 -34.23 26.11
N SER A 540 49.23 -33.06 26.47
CA SER A 540 48.47 -32.06 27.25
C SER A 540 47.45 -31.27 26.41
N LEU A 541 47.27 -31.63 25.13
CA LEU A 541 46.22 -31.06 24.29
C LEU A 541 44.91 -31.85 24.39
N ASP A 542 44.94 -33.04 24.97
CA ASP A 542 43.82 -33.98 25.15
C ASP A 542 43.64 -34.18 26.66
N ASP A 543 42.95 -33.25 27.30
CA ASP A 543 42.81 -33.19 28.76
C ASP A 543 41.91 -34.32 29.31
N ASP A 544 40.97 -34.85 28.52
CA ASP A 544 40.07 -35.93 28.92
C ASP A 544 40.49 -37.32 28.43
N GLY A 545 41.51 -37.39 27.55
CA GLY A 545 42.20 -38.61 27.15
C GLY A 545 41.41 -39.44 26.15
N ASP A 546 40.50 -38.83 25.39
CA ASP A 546 39.63 -39.50 24.44
C ASP A 546 40.25 -39.65 23.04
N GLY A 547 41.42 -39.05 22.83
CA GLY A 547 42.19 -39.07 21.59
C GLY A 547 41.94 -37.87 20.67
N VAL A 548 41.15 -36.88 21.09
CA VAL A 548 40.86 -35.67 20.34
C VAL A 548 41.53 -34.45 21.01
N PRO A 549 42.53 -33.83 20.37
CA PRO A 549 43.20 -32.67 20.97
C PRO A 549 42.41 -31.39 20.75
N CYS A 550 42.35 -30.54 21.77
CA CYS A 550 41.73 -29.23 21.73
C CYS A 550 40.28 -29.25 21.24
N GLU A 551 39.39 -29.83 22.05
CA GLU A 551 37.96 -29.99 21.78
C GLU A 551 37.30 -28.78 21.11
N ASN A 552 37.51 -27.58 21.66
CA ASN A 552 36.92 -26.35 21.13
C ASN A 552 37.32 -26.02 19.67
N LEU A 553 38.42 -26.59 19.17
CA LEU A 553 38.91 -26.45 17.80
C LEU A 553 38.56 -27.65 16.91
N CYS A 554 38.50 -28.87 17.47
CA CYS A 554 38.38 -30.11 16.71
C CYS A 554 36.97 -30.71 16.63
N THR A 555 36.06 -30.34 17.54
CA THR A 555 34.68 -30.84 17.53
C THR A 555 33.63 -29.84 17.01
N GLY A 556 34.07 -28.67 16.55
CA GLY A 556 33.26 -27.68 15.82
C GLY A 556 32.50 -26.72 16.72
N GLY A 557 33.17 -25.63 17.10
CA GLY A 557 32.55 -24.41 17.63
C GLY A 557 32.27 -23.39 16.53
#